data_AF-A0A937VAL7-F1
#
_entry.id   AF-A0A937VAL7-F1
#
_cell.length_a   1.000
_cell.length_b   1.000
_cell.length_c   1.000
_cell.angle_alpha   90.00
_cell.angle_beta   90.00
_cell.angle_gamma   90.00
#
_symmetry.space_group_name_H-M   'P 1'
#
loop_
_entity.id
_entity.type
_entity.pdbx_description
1 polymer ?
#
loop_
_entity_poly.entity_id
_entity_poly.type
_entity_poly.pdbx_seq_one_letter_code
_entity_poly.pdbx_strand_id
1 'polypeptide(L)'
;MGVVAKERWQKREAFAALLEKGDYQGYITTEDIVTVFPDVEDAAERLERMLAFFRGAGIEVFDDPLQIPAHLRPEAKQADGPDAFDLSAISSDDTVGLYLKEMARVPLLTTEEEVDLATRIERGRRGEVRLARYNGNCPPKKRAELQGHIQDARGARDHLIKANTRLVVSIAKKYMGRGVPFLDLIQEGNLGLMKAVEKFDYHRGFRFSTYATWWIRQTITRAIADQGRTIRVPVHMSDRIRRLYKVARELEQSQGRKATPEEIAGEMEVDSRKVQWMMRVSWRPLSLETPVGEEEDSELGAFVEDETTPTPT
;
A
#
# COMPACT_ATOMS: atom_id res chain seq x y z
N MET A 1 -0.17 17.29 31.85
CA MET A 1 1.30 17.08 31.76
C MET A 1 1.71 15.66 31.30
N GLY A 2 0.87 14.62 31.39
CA GLY A 2 1.27 13.24 31.04
C GLY A 2 1.37 12.90 29.54
N VAL A 3 0.60 13.56 28.67
CA VAL A 3 0.55 13.23 27.22
C VAL A 3 1.87 13.60 26.52
N VAL A 4 2.43 14.78 26.82
CA VAL A 4 3.68 15.28 26.23
C VAL A 4 4.89 14.46 26.67
N ALA A 5 4.85 13.87 27.87
CA ALA A 5 5.91 13.01 28.39
C ALA A 5 5.90 11.60 27.75
N LYS A 6 4.71 11.03 27.51
CA LYS A 6 4.53 9.72 26.87
C LYS A 6 4.93 9.76 25.39
N GLU A 7 4.56 10.81 24.66
CA GLU A 7 5.01 11.04 23.27
C GLU A 7 6.53 11.21 23.15
N ARG A 8 7.16 11.91 24.10
CA ARG A 8 8.62 12.09 24.11
C ARG A 8 9.38 10.79 24.37
N TRP A 9 8.82 9.88 25.16
CA TRP A 9 9.41 8.56 25.42
C TRP A 9 9.30 7.63 24.22
N GLN A 10 8.11 7.51 23.63
CA GLN A 10 7.89 6.71 22.42
C GLN A 10 8.76 7.16 21.25
N LYS A 11 8.94 8.48 21.07
CA LYS A 11 9.81 9.01 20.02
C LYS A 11 11.29 8.71 20.25
N ARG A 12 11.75 8.53 21.50
CA ARG A 12 13.15 8.15 21.79
C ARG A 12 13.40 6.66 21.57
N GLU A 13 12.44 5.82 21.93
CA GLU A 13 12.54 4.37 21.75
C GLU A 13 12.47 3.97 20.28
N ALA A 14 11.56 4.60 19.53
CA ALA A 14 11.48 4.49 18.07
C ALA A 14 12.77 4.94 17.37
N PHE A 15 13.43 5.99 17.89
CA PHE A 15 14.71 6.45 17.38
C PHE A 15 15.84 5.45 17.67
N ALA A 16 15.86 4.89 18.89
CA ALA A 16 16.85 3.90 19.29
C ALA A 16 16.73 2.62 18.45
N ALA A 17 15.50 2.17 18.16
CA ALA A 17 15.27 1.00 17.30
C ALA A 17 15.76 1.20 15.86
N LEU A 18 15.65 2.41 15.31
CA LEU A 18 16.23 2.73 14.01
C LEU A 18 17.76 2.73 14.06
N LEU A 19 18.35 3.29 15.11
CA LEU A 19 19.80 3.31 15.28
C LEU A 19 20.37 1.90 15.40
N GLU A 20 19.73 1.03 16.20
CA GLU A 20 20.11 -0.37 16.35
C GLU A 20 19.98 -1.15 15.04
N LYS A 21 18.92 -0.90 14.26
CA LYS A 21 18.76 -1.47 12.91
C LYS A 21 19.87 -1.00 11.97
N GLY A 22 20.20 0.29 12.00
CA GLY A 22 21.26 0.87 11.18
C GLY A 22 22.66 0.38 11.54
N ASP A 23 22.95 0.20 12.83
CA ASP A 23 24.21 -0.39 13.30
C ASP A 23 24.32 -1.86 12.91
N TYR A 24 23.22 -2.62 12.96
CA TYR A 24 23.22 -4.04 12.62
C TYR A 24 23.29 -4.28 11.10
N GLN A 25 22.60 -3.48 10.29
CA GLN A 25 22.51 -3.66 8.83
C GLN A 25 23.53 -2.82 8.06
N GLY A 26 24.15 -1.81 8.69
CA GLY A 26 25.06 -0.85 8.06
C GLY A 26 24.37 0.22 7.21
N TYR A 27 23.05 0.13 7.04
CA TYR A 27 22.26 1.09 6.30
C TYR A 27 20.85 1.27 6.88
N ILE A 28 20.25 2.40 6.54
CA ILE A 28 18.85 2.73 6.80
C ILE A 28 18.24 3.23 5.50
N THR A 29 16.96 2.95 5.26
CA THR A 29 16.25 3.55 4.14
C THR A 29 15.48 4.79 4.57
N THR A 30 15.27 5.73 3.66
CA THR A 30 14.39 6.88 3.89
C THR A 30 12.96 6.39 4.20
N GLU A 31 12.53 5.24 3.64
CA GLU A 31 11.26 4.57 3.98
C GLU A 31 11.21 4.12 5.45
N ASP A 32 12.30 3.62 6.02
CA ASP A 32 12.37 3.21 7.43
C ASP A 32 12.23 4.41 8.39
N ILE A 33 12.89 5.53 8.07
CA ILE A 33 12.84 6.75 8.88
C ILE A 33 11.41 7.30 8.90
N VAL A 34 10.76 7.36 7.73
CA VAL A 34 9.39 7.88 7.58
C VAL A 34 8.36 6.93 8.19
N THR A 35 8.59 5.61 8.11
CA THR A 35 7.70 4.61 8.73
C THR A 35 7.65 4.77 10.25
N VAL A 36 8.79 5.07 10.87
CA VAL A 36 8.92 5.18 12.32
C VAL A 36 8.54 6.58 12.80
N PHE A 37 8.78 7.61 11.98
CA PHE A 37 8.40 8.98 12.27
C PHE A 37 7.55 9.57 11.13
N PRO A 38 6.22 9.46 11.21
CA PRO A 38 5.33 10.06 10.22
C PRO A 38 5.35 11.60 10.29
N ASP A 39 5.51 12.17 11.50
CA ASP A 39 5.50 13.62 11.72
C ASP A 39 6.67 14.37 11.04
N VAL A 40 7.68 13.66 10.53
CA VAL A 40 8.81 14.29 9.81
C VAL A 40 8.46 14.55 8.34
N GLU A 41 7.38 13.96 7.82
CA GLU A 41 6.85 14.19 6.47
C GLU A 41 6.42 15.65 6.26
N ASP A 42 5.88 16.29 7.30
CA ASP A 42 5.43 17.69 7.28
C ASP A 42 6.56 18.71 7.58
N ALA A 43 7.73 18.24 8.05
CA ALA A 43 8.82 19.08 8.51
C ALA A 43 10.13 18.71 7.81
N ALA A 44 10.31 19.21 6.57
CA ALA A 44 11.48 18.95 5.72
C ALA A 44 12.83 19.15 6.44
N GLU A 45 12.98 20.26 7.19
CA GLU A 45 14.20 20.52 7.98
C GLU A 45 14.49 19.44 9.03
N ARG A 46 13.45 18.81 9.57
CA ARG A 46 13.59 17.80 10.62
C ARG A 46 14.03 16.46 10.03
N LEU A 47 13.55 16.13 8.82
CA LEU A 47 13.96 14.96 8.09
C LEU A 47 15.43 15.10 7.68
N GLU A 48 15.80 16.27 7.17
CA GLU A 48 17.17 16.58 6.78
C GLU A 48 18.15 16.49 7.97
N ARG A 49 17.76 16.98 9.15
CA ARG A 49 18.55 16.80 10.39
C ARG A 49 18.72 15.34 10.80
N MET A 50 17.69 14.51 10.64
CA MET A 50 17.78 13.08 10.94
C MET A 50 18.65 12.33 9.93
N LEU A 51 18.51 12.64 8.64
CA LEU A 51 19.36 12.09 7.57
C LEU A 51 20.83 12.46 7.80
N ALA A 52 21.11 13.72 8.15
CA ALA A 52 22.46 14.18 8.47
C ALA A 52 23.02 13.48 9.73
N PHE A 53 22.19 13.23 10.74
CA PHE A 53 22.58 12.52 11.95
C PHE A 53 22.99 11.07 11.68
N PHE A 54 22.17 10.31 10.94
CA PHE A 54 22.50 8.90 10.62
C PHE A 54 23.76 8.79 9.76
N ARG A 55 23.95 9.69 8.77
CA ARG A 55 25.20 9.76 7.99
C ARG A 55 26.40 10.12 8.87
N GLY A 56 26.23 11.05 9.80
CA GLY A 56 27.29 11.44 10.76
C GLY A 56 27.63 10.34 11.77
N ALA A 57 26.70 9.43 12.05
CA ALA A 57 26.92 8.23 12.86
C ALA A 57 27.56 7.07 12.08
N GLY A 58 27.82 7.23 10.77
CA GLY A 58 28.44 6.21 9.93
C GLY A 58 27.45 5.20 9.31
N ILE A 59 26.15 5.47 9.37
CA ILE A 59 25.10 4.64 8.77
C ILE A 59 24.73 5.22 7.40
N GLU A 60 24.84 4.41 6.34
CA GLU A 60 24.48 4.85 4.99
C GLU A 60 22.95 4.96 4.84
N VAL A 61 22.47 6.07 4.28
CA VAL A 61 21.03 6.28 4.07
C VAL A 61 20.69 6.21 2.59
N PHE A 62 19.79 5.31 2.23
CA PHE A 62 19.35 5.08 0.86
C PHE A 62 17.90 5.54 0.64
N ASP A 63 17.68 6.30 -0.44
CA ASP A 63 16.34 6.75 -0.84
C ASP A 63 15.53 5.65 -1.54
N ASP A 64 16.21 4.66 -2.12
CA ASP A 64 15.60 3.53 -2.83
C ASP A 64 16.25 2.21 -2.38
N PRO A 65 15.45 1.19 -2.01
CA PRO A 65 15.97 -0.17 -1.74
C PRO A 65 16.83 -0.76 -2.86
N LEU A 66 16.66 -0.30 -4.11
CA LEU A 66 17.46 -0.72 -5.25
C LEU A 66 18.89 -0.14 -5.25
N GLN A 67 19.14 0.93 -4.49
CA GLN A 67 20.47 1.54 -4.33
C GLN A 67 21.30 0.87 -3.24
N ILE A 68 20.69 0.05 -2.37
CA ILE A 68 21.40 -0.70 -1.34
C ILE A 68 22.40 -1.65 -2.01
N PRO A 69 23.71 -1.55 -1.71
CA PRO A 69 24.72 -2.46 -2.24
C PRO A 69 24.35 -3.92 -1.98
N ALA A 70 24.58 -4.80 -2.97
CA ALA A 70 24.13 -6.19 -2.92
C ALA A 70 24.67 -6.98 -1.71
N HIS A 71 25.83 -6.58 -1.17
CA HIS A 71 26.45 -7.20 0.01
C HIS A 71 25.79 -6.82 1.35
N LEU A 72 24.96 -5.78 1.40
CA LEU A 72 24.21 -5.34 2.58
C LEU A 72 22.75 -5.85 2.56
N ARG A 73 22.29 -6.43 1.45
CA ARG A 73 20.95 -7.00 1.38
C ARG A 73 20.94 -8.33 2.14
N PRO A 74 19.96 -8.59 3.04
CA PRO A 74 19.79 -9.95 3.57
C PRO A 74 19.59 -10.89 2.40
N GLU A 75 20.19 -12.08 2.44
CA GLU A 75 20.22 -13.07 1.34
C GLU A 75 18.82 -13.40 0.80
N ALA A 76 18.33 -12.53 -0.07
CA ALA A 76 17.25 -12.81 -0.97
C ALA A 76 17.89 -13.65 -2.07
N LYS A 77 17.48 -14.93 -2.13
CA LYS A 77 17.74 -15.82 -3.25
C LYS A 77 17.75 -15.02 -4.56
N GLN A 78 18.87 -15.08 -5.24
CA GLN A 78 19.19 -14.35 -6.47
C GLN A 78 18.00 -14.33 -7.44
N ALA A 79 17.69 -13.13 -7.90
CA ALA A 79 17.06 -12.94 -9.19
C ALA A 79 18.01 -13.47 -10.26
N ASP A 80 17.57 -14.48 -11.00
CA ASP A 80 18.20 -14.81 -12.27
C ASP A 80 17.78 -13.78 -13.34
N GLY A 81 18.66 -13.62 -14.33
CA GLY A 81 18.56 -12.66 -15.44
C GLY A 81 17.37 -12.86 -16.39
N PRO A 82 17.41 -12.27 -17.59
CA PRO A 82 16.23 -11.84 -18.34
C PRO A 82 15.54 -13.00 -19.04
N ASP A 83 14.83 -13.82 -18.28
CA ASP A 83 13.86 -14.77 -18.78
C ASP A 83 12.70 -14.90 -17.80
N ALA A 84 11.52 -14.99 -18.38
CA ALA A 84 10.24 -15.24 -17.74
C ALA A 84 9.72 -14.15 -16.78
N PHE A 85 8.79 -13.35 -17.32
CA PHE A 85 7.50 -13.23 -16.65
C PHE A 85 6.98 -14.65 -16.35
N ASP A 86 7.43 -15.28 -15.27
CA ASP A 86 6.90 -16.59 -14.89
C ASP A 86 5.50 -16.37 -14.31
N LEU A 87 4.54 -16.43 -15.24
CA LEU A 87 3.11 -16.36 -15.02
C LEU A 87 2.52 -17.77 -14.98
N SER A 88 3.32 -18.83 -14.87
CA SER A 88 2.82 -20.22 -14.84
C SER A 88 1.88 -20.50 -13.66
N ALA A 89 1.96 -19.73 -12.58
CA ALA A 89 1.03 -19.79 -11.45
C ALA A 89 -0.32 -19.09 -11.71
N ILE A 90 -0.46 -18.39 -12.84
CA ILE A 90 -1.70 -17.75 -13.27
C ILE A 90 -2.18 -18.54 -14.49
N SER A 91 -3.19 -19.40 -14.28
CA SER A 91 -3.87 -20.11 -15.38
C SER A 91 -4.15 -19.13 -16.51
N SER A 92 -3.73 -19.50 -17.73
CA SER A 92 -3.82 -18.72 -18.96
C SER A 92 -5.26 -18.59 -19.51
N ASP A 93 -6.26 -18.43 -18.63
CA ASP A 93 -7.61 -18.03 -19.00
C ASP A 93 -7.70 -16.51 -19.18
N ASP A 94 -7.05 -16.08 -20.26
CA ASP A 94 -7.28 -14.95 -21.19
C ASP A 94 -7.60 -13.52 -20.72
N THR A 95 -7.81 -13.23 -19.45
CA THR A 95 -8.09 -11.85 -18.99
C THR A 95 -6.86 -11.20 -18.34
N VAL A 96 -6.21 -11.90 -17.40
CA VAL A 96 -5.00 -11.41 -16.73
C VAL A 96 -3.83 -11.36 -17.69
N GLY A 97 -3.65 -12.40 -18.51
CA GLY A 97 -2.59 -12.48 -19.51
C GLY A 97 -2.67 -11.38 -20.57
N LEU A 98 -3.88 -11.13 -21.11
CA LEU A 98 -4.12 -10.04 -22.06
C LEU A 98 -3.77 -8.68 -21.45
N TYR A 99 -4.21 -8.44 -20.22
CA TYR A 99 -3.92 -7.22 -19.50
C TYR A 99 -2.41 -6.99 -19.33
N LEU A 100 -1.68 -8.01 -18.85
CA LEU A 100 -0.22 -7.92 -18.67
C LEU A 100 0.51 -7.70 -20.01
N LYS A 101 0.03 -8.32 -21.10
CA LYS A 101 0.59 -8.14 -22.44
C LYS A 101 0.40 -6.71 -22.95
N GLU A 102 -0.77 -6.11 -22.74
CA GLU A 102 -1.00 -4.70 -23.12
C GLU A 102 -0.12 -3.73 -22.32
N MET A 103 0.07 -3.97 -21.02
CA MET A 103 0.97 -3.16 -20.19
C MET A 103 2.44 -3.29 -20.58
N ALA A 104 2.84 -4.46 -21.07
CA ALA A 104 4.20 -4.72 -21.51
C ALA A 104 4.57 -3.96 -22.80
N ARG A 105 3.59 -3.45 -23.56
CA ARG A 105 3.83 -2.69 -24.80
C ARG A 105 4.41 -1.30 -24.58
N VAL A 106 4.12 -0.68 -23.44
CA VAL A 106 4.59 0.68 -23.14
C VAL A 106 5.95 0.59 -22.45
N PRO A 107 6.99 1.29 -22.96
CA PRO A 107 8.33 1.25 -22.39
C PRO A 107 8.38 1.91 -21.00
N LEU A 108 9.42 1.57 -20.24
CA LEU A 108 9.70 2.23 -18.96
C LEU A 108 10.23 3.65 -19.21
N LEU A 109 9.91 4.56 -18.30
CA LEU A 109 10.36 5.94 -18.35
C LEU A 109 11.66 6.12 -17.57
N THR A 110 12.50 7.01 -18.09
CA THR A 110 13.64 7.60 -17.40
C THR A 110 13.19 8.77 -16.52
N THR A 111 14.04 9.19 -15.58
CA THR A 111 13.76 10.36 -14.73
C THR A 111 13.54 11.63 -15.54
N GLU A 112 14.28 11.81 -16.63
CA GLU A 112 14.14 12.99 -17.51
C GLU A 112 12.79 13.00 -18.23
N GLU A 113 12.35 11.84 -18.73
CA GLU A 113 11.04 11.68 -19.35
C GLU A 113 9.89 11.86 -18.34
N GLU A 114 10.06 11.39 -17.10
CA GLU A 114 9.11 11.65 -16.00
C GLU A 114 8.93 13.17 -15.79
N VAL A 115 10.02 13.93 -15.79
CA VAL A 115 10.01 15.39 -15.62
C VAL A 115 9.38 16.10 -16.83
N ASP A 116 9.68 15.68 -18.07
CA ASP A 116 9.05 16.24 -19.27
C ASP A 116 7.53 16.05 -19.25
N LEU A 117 7.07 14.82 -18.99
CA LEU A 117 5.65 14.50 -18.91
C LEU A 117 4.97 15.29 -17.80
N ALA A 118 5.59 15.40 -16.61
CA ALA A 118 5.06 16.17 -15.50
C ALA A 118 4.95 17.67 -15.84
N THR A 119 5.95 18.23 -16.53
CA THR A 119 5.94 19.64 -16.99
C THR A 119 4.80 19.90 -17.98
N ARG A 120 4.56 18.98 -18.92
CA ARG A 120 3.45 19.07 -19.88
C ARG A 120 2.09 19.01 -19.19
N ILE A 121 1.93 18.12 -18.20
CA ILE A 121 0.73 18.03 -17.36
C ILE A 121 0.50 19.36 -16.63
N GLU A 122 1.54 19.92 -16.02
CA GLU A 122 1.44 21.20 -15.30
C GLU A 122 1.05 22.36 -16.23
N ARG A 123 1.64 22.42 -17.43
CA ARG A 123 1.30 23.40 -18.46
C ARG A 123 -0.17 23.35 -18.85
N GLY A 124 -0.73 22.14 -19.06
CA GLY A 124 -2.16 21.98 -19.35
C GLY A 124 -3.05 22.39 -18.19
N ARG A 125 -2.69 22.07 -16.94
CA ARG A 125 -3.45 22.47 -15.74
C ARG A 125 -3.48 23.99 -15.59
N ARG A 126 -2.34 24.67 -15.79
CA ARG A 126 -2.27 26.14 -15.83
C ARG A 126 -3.12 26.70 -16.97
N GLY A 127 -3.16 26.00 -18.11
CA GLY A 127 -3.99 26.33 -19.26
C GLY A 127 -5.48 26.28 -18.95
N GLU A 128 -5.93 25.23 -18.26
CA GLU A 128 -7.31 25.03 -17.83
C GLU A 128 -7.77 26.12 -16.85
N VAL A 129 -6.95 26.41 -15.82
CA VAL A 129 -7.25 27.50 -14.87
C VAL A 129 -7.33 28.86 -15.58
N ARG A 130 -6.44 29.12 -16.54
CA ARG A 130 -6.48 30.36 -17.34
C ARG A 130 -7.74 30.42 -18.20
N LEU A 131 -8.11 29.32 -18.86
CA LEU A 131 -9.31 29.25 -19.69
C LEU A 131 -10.58 29.49 -18.86
N ALA A 132 -10.65 28.91 -17.66
CA ALA A 132 -11.76 29.12 -16.73
C ALA A 132 -11.89 30.60 -16.31
N ARG A 133 -10.77 31.30 -16.06
CA ARG A 133 -10.79 32.74 -15.70
C ARG A 133 -11.38 33.66 -16.77
N TYR A 134 -11.37 33.25 -18.05
CA TYR A 134 -11.94 34.08 -19.11
C TYR A 134 -13.48 34.09 -19.13
N ASN A 135 -14.18 33.20 -18.40
CA ASN A 135 -15.65 33.15 -18.32
C ASN A 135 -16.36 33.26 -19.70
N GLY A 136 -15.80 32.64 -20.75
CA GLY A 136 -16.35 32.70 -22.12
C GLY A 136 -15.82 33.84 -23.00
N ASN A 137 -15.19 34.88 -22.43
CA ASN A 137 -14.60 36.02 -23.15
C ASN A 137 -13.15 35.77 -23.62
N CYS A 138 -12.78 34.52 -23.91
CA CYS A 138 -11.43 34.20 -24.37
C CYS A 138 -11.29 34.46 -25.89
N PRO A 139 -10.29 35.23 -26.35
CA PRO A 139 -10.04 35.41 -27.78
C PRO A 139 -9.86 34.06 -28.49
N PRO A 140 -10.41 33.86 -29.71
CA PRO A 140 -10.42 32.56 -30.37
C PRO A 140 -9.01 31.97 -30.55
N LYS A 141 -8.04 32.81 -30.88
CA LYS A 141 -6.62 32.42 -31.01
C LYS A 141 -6.04 31.91 -29.68
N LYS A 142 -6.33 32.58 -28.56
CA LYS A 142 -5.83 32.19 -27.24
C LYS A 142 -6.54 30.94 -26.72
N ARG A 143 -7.84 30.81 -27.00
CA ARG A 143 -8.62 29.62 -26.69
C ARG A 143 -8.04 28.38 -27.38
N ALA A 144 -7.72 28.46 -28.67
CA ALA A 144 -7.11 27.35 -29.42
C ALA A 144 -5.75 26.94 -28.82
N GLU A 145 -4.90 27.90 -28.46
CA GLU A 145 -3.60 27.65 -27.80
C GLU A 145 -3.78 26.92 -26.46
N LEU A 146 -4.67 27.41 -25.59
CA LEU A 146 -4.94 26.80 -24.28
C LEU A 146 -5.54 25.40 -24.42
N GLN A 147 -6.45 25.20 -25.37
CA GLN A 147 -7.01 23.88 -25.68
C GLN A 147 -5.93 22.90 -26.17
N GLY A 148 -4.97 23.37 -26.97
CA GLY A 148 -3.80 22.58 -27.37
C GLY A 148 -2.99 22.09 -26.18
N HIS A 149 -2.71 22.96 -25.20
CA HIS A 149 -2.00 22.57 -23.97
C HIS A 149 -2.78 21.59 -23.11
N ILE A 150 -4.11 21.73 -23.04
CA ILE A 150 -4.96 20.79 -22.29
C ILE A 150 -4.94 19.41 -22.95
N GLN A 151 -5.03 19.35 -24.28
CA GLN A 151 -4.99 18.08 -25.00
C GLN A 151 -3.62 17.41 -24.89
N ASP A 152 -2.54 18.17 -24.99
CA ASP A 152 -1.18 17.68 -24.78
C ASP A 152 -0.98 17.11 -23.36
N ALA A 153 -1.47 17.82 -22.34
CA ALA A 153 -1.42 17.36 -20.95
C ALA A 153 -2.22 16.09 -20.70
N ARG A 154 -3.37 15.90 -21.37
CA ARG A 154 -4.13 14.64 -21.31
C ARG A 154 -3.31 13.48 -21.88
N GLY A 155 -2.67 13.68 -23.04
CA GLY A 155 -1.79 12.68 -23.63
C GLY A 155 -0.58 12.35 -22.74
N ALA A 156 0.05 13.37 -22.15
CA ALA A 156 1.17 13.21 -21.21
C ALA A 156 0.75 12.45 -19.94
N ARG A 157 -0.43 12.77 -19.37
CA ARG A 157 -1.01 12.06 -18.22
C ARG A 157 -1.23 10.59 -18.53
N ASP A 158 -1.87 10.28 -19.66
CA ASP A 158 -2.15 8.91 -20.05
C ASP A 158 -0.86 8.11 -20.30
N HIS A 159 0.16 8.75 -20.87
CA HIS A 159 1.47 8.12 -21.07
C HIS A 159 2.15 7.83 -19.74
N LEU A 160 2.19 8.79 -18.81
CA LEU A 160 2.79 8.63 -17.49
C LEU A 160 2.09 7.53 -16.67
N ILE A 161 0.76 7.43 -16.76
CA ILE A 161 -0.01 6.34 -16.14
C ILE A 161 0.39 5.01 -16.77
N LYS A 162 0.29 4.88 -18.10
CA LYS A 162 0.52 3.62 -18.83
C LYS A 162 1.91 3.04 -18.55
N ALA A 163 2.95 3.87 -18.56
CA ALA A 163 4.32 3.45 -18.30
C ALA A 163 4.53 2.93 -16.87
N ASN A 164 3.76 3.42 -15.90
CA ASN A 164 3.88 3.06 -14.48
C ASN A 164 2.91 1.96 -14.04
N THR A 165 2.11 1.41 -14.94
CA THR A 165 1.15 0.36 -14.58
C THR A 165 1.83 -0.93 -14.09
N ARG A 166 3.07 -1.21 -14.51
CA ARG A 166 3.89 -2.33 -14.02
C ARG A 166 4.22 -2.21 -12.52
N LEU A 167 4.44 -0.98 -12.04
CA LEU A 167 4.66 -0.69 -10.61
C LEU A 167 3.43 -1.07 -9.78
N VAL A 168 2.23 -0.81 -10.29
CA VAL A 168 0.98 -1.21 -9.61
C VAL A 168 0.90 -2.72 -9.43
N VAL A 169 1.21 -3.48 -10.49
CA VAL A 169 1.20 -4.95 -10.45
C VAL A 169 2.20 -5.47 -9.42
N SER A 170 3.43 -4.93 -9.40
CA SER A 170 4.46 -5.39 -8.45
C SER A 170 4.08 -5.11 -6.99
N ILE A 171 3.37 -4.01 -6.72
CA ILE A 171 2.85 -3.69 -5.39
C ILE A 171 1.64 -4.59 -5.05
N ALA A 172 0.68 -4.74 -5.96
CA ALA A 172 -0.54 -5.51 -5.77
C ALA A 172 -0.27 -6.99 -5.48
N LYS A 173 0.79 -7.57 -6.06
CA LYS A 173 1.22 -8.96 -5.79
C LYS A 173 1.40 -9.24 -4.29
N LYS A 174 1.86 -8.26 -3.49
CA LYS A 174 2.06 -8.40 -2.02
C LYS A 174 0.75 -8.55 -1.23
N TYR A 175 -0.39 -8.28 -1.88
CA TYR A 175 -1.72 -8.25 -1.27
C TYR A 175 -2.64 -9.38 -1.78
N MET A 176 -2.13 -10.28 -2.62
CA MET A 176 -2.87 -11.46 -3.07
C MET A 176 -3.29 -12.34 -1.89
N GLY A 177 -4.43 -13.03 -2.03
CA GLY A 177 -4.97 -13.91 -1.00
C GLY A 177 -5.63 -13.21 0.20
N ARG A 178 -5.79 -11.87 0.16
CA ARG A 178 -6.42 -11.10 1.25
C ARG A 178 -7.94 -10.93 1.14
N GLY A 179 -8.59 -11.68 0.23
CA GLY A 179 -10.05 -11.72 0.07
C GLY A 179 -10.59 -10.89 -1.11
N VAL A 180 -9.74 -10.11 -1.78
CA VAL A 180 -10.10 -9.38 -3.01
C VAL A 180 -9.38 -10.04 -4.20
N PRO A 181 -10.03 -10.26 -5.34
CA PRO A 181 -9.41 -10.79 -6.56
C PRO A 181 -8.20 -9.96 -7.03
N PHE A 182 -7.24 -10.59 -7.69
CA PHE A 182 -6.00 -9.92 -8.09
C PHE A 182 -6.21 -8.79 -9.10
N LEU A 183 -7.12 -8.98 -10.07
CA LEU A 183 -7.47 -7.94 -11.05
C LEU A 183 -8.06 -6.72 -10.36
N ASP A 184 -8.94 -6.92 -9.37
CA ASP A 184 -9.57 -5.83 -8.63
C ASP A 184 -8.53 -5.06 -7.80
N LEU A 185 -7.58 -5.76 -7.16
CA LEU A 185 -6.45 -5.13 -6.48
C LEU A 185 -5.62 -4.25 -7.43
N ILE A 186 -5.38 -4.72 -8.66
CA ILE A 186 -4.69 -3.95 -9.68
C ILE A 186 -5.51 -2.71 -10.06
N GLN A 187 -6.82 -2.84 -10.26
CA GLN A 187 -7.66 -1.69 -10.62
C GLN A 187 -7.69 -0.64 -9.52
N GLU A 188 -7.83 -1.05 -8.26
CA GLU A 188 -7.76 -0.15 -7.09
C GLU A 188 -6.38 0.50 -6.96
N GLY A 189 -5.33 -0.23 -7.29
CA GLY A 189 -3.97 0.30 -7.40
C GLY A 189 -3.82 1.32 -8.54
N ASN A 190 -4.42 1.07 -9.70
CA ASN A 190 -4.43 2.01 -10.82
C ASN A 190 -5.15 3.31 -10.47
N LEU A 191 -6.25 3.24 -9.71
CA LEU A 191 -6.92 4.43 -9.16
C LEU A 191 -6.01 5.22 -8.21
N GLY A 192 -5.20 4.52 -7.41
CA GLY A 192 -4.15 5.13 -6.58
C GLY A 192 -3.07 5.82 -7.42
N LEU A 193 -2.59 5.13 -8.45
CA LEU A 193 -1.60 5.66 -9.40
C LEU A 193 -2.11 6.94 -10.09
N MET A 194 -3.37 6.95 -10.55
CA MET A 194 -3.97 8.14 -11.18
C MET A 194 -3.98 9.35 -10.22
N LYS A 195 -4.32 9.12 -8.94
CA LYS A 195 -4.26 10.16 -7.89
C LYS A 195 -2.84 10.64 -7.62
N ALA A 196 -1.86 9.74 -7.69
CA ALA A 196 -0.45 10.11 -7.57
C ALA A 196 -0.02 11.02 -8.73
N VAL A 197 -0.37 10.68 -9.98
CA VAL A 197 -0.05 11.50 -11.16
C VAL A 197 -0.60 12.91 -11.04
N GLU A 198 -1.82 13.08 -10.52
CA GLU A 198 -2.46 14.40 -10.37
C GLU A 198 -1.80 15.32 -9.33
N LYS A 199 -1.10 14.72 -8.37
CA LYS A 199 -0.47 15.41 -7.24
C LYS A 199 1.05 15.35 -7.25
N PHE A 200 1.65 14.75 -8.27
CA PHE A 200 3.09 14.61 -8.35
C PHE A 200 3.75 15.97 -8.57
N ASP A 201 4.79 16.24 -7.80
CA ASP A 201 5.58 17.46 -7.87
C ASP A 201 7.02 17.10 -8.20
N TYR A 202 7.41 17.35 -9.45
CA TYR A 202 8.73 17.03 -9.97
C TYR A 202 9.82 18.00 -9.51
N HIS A 203 9.46 19.16 -8.94
CA HIS A 203 10.44 20.11 -8.40
C HIS A 203 11.14 19.61 -7.13
N ARG A 204 10.56 18.61 -6.46
CA ARG A 204 11.12 18.01 -5.25
C ARG A 204 12.31 17.08 -5.53
N GLY A 205 12.59 16.74 -6.79
CA GLY A 205 13.76 15.96 -7.19
C GLY A 205 13.69 14.45 -6.89
N PHE A 206 12.53 13.94 -6.46
CA PHE A 206 12.32 12.51 -6.22
C PHE A 206 11.71 11.81 -7.43
N ARG A 207 12.00 10.51 -7.57
CA ARG A 207 11.39 9.64 -8.60
C ARG A 207 9.88 9.55 -8.41
N PHE A 208 9.15 9.46 -9.53
CA PHE A 208 7.71 9.30 -9.50
C PHE A 208 7.28 8.01 -8.78
N SER A 209 8.03 6.92 -8.93
CA SER A 209 7.77 5.62 -8.29
C SER A 209 7.70 5.69 -6.77
N THR A 210 8.60 6.46 -6.14
CA THR A 210 8.64 6.67 -4.69
C THR A 210 7.33 7.29 -4.20
N TYR A 211 6.86 8.33 -4.87
CA TYR A 211 5.61 9.01 -4.53
C TYR A 211 4.37 8.16 -4.82
N ALA A 212 4.34 7.51 -5.99
CA ALA A 212 3.20 6.70 -6.42
C ALA A 212 2.95 5.49 -5.51
N THR A 213 4.01 4.90 -4.96
CA THR A 213 3.91 3.72 -4.09
C THR A 213 3.00 3.96 -2.90
N TRP A 214 3.03 5.14 -2.28
CA TRP A 214 2.16 5.47 -1.14
C TRP A 214 0.68 5.47 -1.54
N TRP A 215 0.35 6.17 -2.62
CA TRP A 215 -1.03 6.26 -3.12
C TRP A 215 -1.57 4.89 -3.55
N ILE A 216 -0.75 4.08 -4.23
CA ILE A 216 -1.10 2.71 -4.66
C ILE A 216 -1.34 1.83 -3.43
N ARG A 217 -0.42 1.86 -2.45
CA ARG A 217 -0.53 1.07 -1.21
C ARG A 217 -1.78 1.45 -0.41
N GLN A 218 -2.07 2.74 -0.33
CA GLN A 218 -3.20 3.29 0.41
C GLN A 218 -4.53 2.89 -0.22
N THR A 219 -4.69 3.00 -1.54
CA THR A 219 -5.94 2.60 -2.20
C THR A 219 -6.15 1.10 -2.15
N ILE A 220 -5.11 0.29 -2.39
CA ILE A 220 -5.19 -1.17 -2.28
C ILE A 220 -5.57 -1.60 -0.85
N THR A 221 -4.89 -1.05 0.16
CA THR A 221 -5.18 -1.41 1.57
C THR A 221 -6.59 -1.02 1.97
N ARG A 222 -7.06 0.14 1.50
CA ARG A 222 -8.44 0.60 1.71
C ARG A 222 -9.45 -0.32 1.02
N ALA A 223 -9.22 -0.70 -0.23
CA ALA A 223 -10.10 -1.61 -0.97
C ALA A 223 -10.23 -2.96 -0.26
N ILE A 224 -9.11 -3.51 0.24
CA ILE A 224 -9.13 -4.75 1.02
C ILE A 224 -9.95 -4.61 2.30
N ALA A 225 -9.84 -3.46 3.00
CA ALA A 225 -10.63 -3.22 4.20
C ALA A 225 -12.13 -3.03 3.89
N ASP A 226 -12.46 -2.44 2.74
CA ASP A 226 -13.82 -2.11 2.34
C ASP A 226 -14.58 -3.28 1.69
N GLN A 227 -13.88 -4.12 0.90
CA GLN A 227 -14.44 -5.17 0.04
C GLN A 227 -13.93 -6.58 0.33
N GLY A 228 -12.81 -6.73 1.06
CA GLY A 228 -12.14 -8.04 1.23
C GLY A 228 -12.85 -9.03 2.15
N ARG A 229 -14.05 -8.72 2.65
CA ARG A 229 -14.86 -9.58 3.52
C ARG A 229 -16.30 -9.60 3.04
N THR A 230 -16.92 -10.79 3.07
CA THR A 230 -18.35 -10.98 2.80
C THR A 230 -19.23 -10.10 3.69
N ILE A 231 -18.90 -10.04 4.98
CA ILE A 231 -19.54 -9.13 5.94
C ILE A 231 -18.58 -7.97 6.17
N ARG A 232 -19.00 -6.78 5.72
CA ARG A 232 -18.20 -5.54 5.80
C ARG A 232 -17.92 -5.17 7.25
N VAL A 233 -16.64 -4.97 7.56
CA VAL A 233 -16.17 -4.45 8.84
C VAL A 233 -15.63 -3.03 8.63
N PRO A 234 -15.97 -2.04 9.47
CA PRO A 234 -15.42 -0.68 9.34
C PRO A 234 -13.89 -0.65 9.32
N VAL A 235 -13.29 0.26 8.54
CA VAL A 235 -11.82 0.35 8.35
C VAL A 235 -11.04 0.44 9.67
N HIS A 236 -11.50 1.30 10.60
CA HIS A 236 -10.86 1.47 11.91
C HIS A 236 -10.91 0.19 12.76
N MET A 237 -11.88 -0.70 12.52
CA MET A 237 -11.94 -2.01 13.17
C MET A 237 -11.00 -3.00 12.50
N SER A 238 -10.87 -2.98 11.17
CA SER A 238 -9.89 -3.80 10.43
C SER A 238 -8.45 -3.53 10.88
N ASP A 239 -8.09 -2.26 11.10
CA ASP A 239 -6.76 -1.89 11.63
C ASP A 239 -6.56 -2.36 13.07
N ARG A 240 -7.58 -2.23 13.93
CA ARG A 240 -7.55 -2.74 15.31
C ARG A 240 -7.38 -4.26 15.35
N ILE A 241 -8.08 -4.98 14.48
CA ILE A 241 -7.97 -6.45 14.36
C ILE A 241 -6.56 -6.83 13.88
N ARG A 242 -5.98 -6.11 12.91
CA ARG A 242 -4.59 -6.35 12.48
C ARG A 242 -3.60 -6.13 13.63
N ARG A 243 -3.77 -5.04 14.40
CA ARG A 243 -2.93 -4.76 15.59
C ARG A 243 -3.09 -5.83 16.66
N LEU A 244 -4.31 -6.32 16.90
CA LEU A 244 -4.60 -7.43 17.80
C LEU A 244 -3.79 -8.67 17.42
N TYR A 245 -3.83 -9.09 16.15
CA TYR A 245 -3.06 -10.26 15.70
C TYR A 245 -1.54 -10.03 15.77
N LYS A 246 -1.06 -8.81 15.55
CA LYS A 246 0.36 -8.48 15.71
C LYS A 246 0.81 -8.64 17.17
N VAL A 247 0.09 -8.01 18.10
CA VAL A 247 0.37 -8.09 19.54
C VAL A 247 0.24 -9.53 20.05
N ALA A 248 -0.80 -10.25 19.64
CA ALA A 248 -0.99 -11.65 20.01
C ALA A 248 0.19 -12.53 19.58
N ARG A 249 0.74 -12.29 18.38
CA ARG A 249 1.90 -13.02 17.85
C ARG A 249 3.21 -12.65 18.58
N GLU A 250 3.39 -11.38 18.92
CA GLU A 250 4.54 -10.92 19.72
C GLU A 250 4.52 -11.52 21.13
N LEU A 251 3.34 -11.53 21.78
CA LEU A 251 3.15 -12.18 23.08
C LEU A 251 3.37 -13.69 23.00
N GLU A 252 2.85 -14.35 21.96
CA GLU A 252 3.07 -15.79 21.75
C GLU A 252 4.54 -16.14 21.56
N GLN A 253 5.29 -15.30 20.84
CA GLN A 253 6.74 -15.47 20.66
C GLN A 253 7.52 -15.27 21.96
N SER A 254 7.14 -14.27 22.77
CA SER A 254 7.83 -13.98 24.04
C SER A 254 7.52 -15.00 25.14
N GLN A 255 6.30 -15.54 25.18
CA GLN A 255 5.84 -16.43 26.26
C GLN A 255 5.88 -17.91 25.89
N GLY A 256 6.06 -18.24 24.61
CA GLY A 256 6.06 -19.64 24.12
C GLY A 256 4.70 -20.33 24.19
N ARG A 257 3.61 -19.60 24.42
CA ARG A 257 2.22 -20.10 24.46
C ARG A 257 1.26 -19.08 23.85
N LYS A 258 0.06 -19.53 23.45
CA LYS A 258 -1.00 -18.63 22.98
C LYS A 258 -1.34 -17.58 24.04
N ALA A 259 -1.40 -16.32 23.62
CA ALA A 259 -1.73 -15.19 24.48
C ALA A 259 -3.22 -15.22 24.87
N THR A 260 -3.51 -14.90 26.13
CA THR A 260 -4.88 -14.78 26.63
C THR A 260 -5.51 -13.44 26.23
N PRO A 261 -6.86 -13.36 26.10
CA PRO A 261 -7.53 -12.08 25.80
C PRO A 261 -7.21 -10.96 26.80
N GLU A 262 -7.01 -11.30 28.06
CA GLU A 262 -6.64 -10.38 29.14
C GLU A 262 -5.23 -9.80 28.96
N GLU A 263 -4.26 -10.63 28.57
CA GLU A 263 -2.89 -10.19 28.29
C GLU A 263 -2.83 -9.26 27.07
N ILE A 264 -3.55 -9.63 26.00
CA ILE A 264 -3.67 -8.81 24.80
C ILE A 264 -4.36 -7.47 25.13
N ALA A 265 -5.38 -7.50 25.98
CA ALA A 265 -6.10 -6.31 26.43
C ALA A 265 -5.19 -5.35 27.21
N GLY A 266 -4.34 -5.89 28.10
CA GLY A 266 -3.34 -5.13 28.84
C GLY A 266 -2.36 -4.41 27.91
N GLU A 267 -1.79 -5.13 26.93
CA GLU A 267 -0.82 -4.58 25.98
C GLU A 267 -1.45 -3.58 24.99
N MET A 268 -2.69 -3.82 24.59
CA MET A 268 -3.42 -2.93 23.68
C MET A 268 -4.07 -1.72 24.37
N GLU A 269 -3.99 -1.61 25.70
CA GLU A 269 -4.69 -0.60 26.52
C GLU A 269 -6.21 -0.55 26.24
N VAL A 270 -6.86 -1.71 26.09
CA VAL A 270 -8.30 -1.84 25.86
C VAL A 270 -8.94 -2.83 26.83
N ASP A 271 -10.27 -2.83 26.94
CA ASP A 271 -10.98 -3.77 27.79
C ASP A 271 -10.95 -5.21 27.23
N SER A 272 -10.84 -6.22 28.11
CA SER A 272 -10.84 -7.65 27.71
C SER A 272 -12.09 -8.03 26.92
N ARG A 273 -13.28 -7.52 27.29
CA ARG A 273 -14.52 -7.80 26.55
C ARG A 273 -14.45 -7.26 25.12
N LYS A 274 -13.76 -6.13 24.93
CA LYS A 274 -13.56 -5.55 23.60
C LYS A 274 -12.61 -6.39 22.76
N VAL A 275 -11.56 -6.97 23.35
CA VAL A 275 -10.66 -7.94 22.67
C VAL A 275 -11.43 -9.19 22.27
N GLN A 276 -12.21 -9.78 23.19
CA GLN A 276 -13.05 -10.93 22.90
C GLN A 276 -14.05 -10.64 21.77
N TRP A 277 -14.69 -9.47 21.78
CA TRP A 277 -15.57 -9.04 20.69
C TRP A 277 -14.81 -8.89 19.37
N MET A 278 -13.62 -8.28 19.37
CA MET A 278 -12.78 -8.17 18.17
C MET A 278 -12.38 -9.54 17.61
N MET A 279 -12.07 -10.51 18.47
CA MET A 279 -11.80 -11.90 18.07
C MET A 279 -13.02 -12.57 17.45
N ARG A 280 -14.23 -12.32 17.96
CA ARG A 280 -15.48 -12.83 17.35
C ARG A 280 -15.74 -12.20 15.98
N VAL A 281 -15.58 -10.89 15.87
CA VAL A 281 -15.78 -10.16 14.59
C VAL A 281 -14.71 -10.51 13.57
N SER A 282 -13.52 -10.94 14.00
CA SER A 282 -12.45 -11.29 13.07
C SER A 282 -12.75 -12.55 12.27
N TRP A 283 -13.65 -13.43 12.72
CA TRP A 283 -13.99 -14.70 12.08
C TRP A 283 -14.55 -14.52 10.67
N ARG A 284 -14.02 -15.31 9.73
CA ARG A 284 -14.53 -15.35 8.36
C ARG A 284 -15.64 -16.40 8.29
N PRO A 285 -16.76 -16.13 7.58
CA PRO A 285 -17.78 -17.14 7.37
C PRO A 285 -17.19 -18.33 6.62
N LEU A 286 -17.60 -19.53 7.01
CA LEU A 286 -17.26 -20.78 6.33
C LEU A 286 -18.30 -21.06 5.24
N SER A 287 -17.90 -21.78 4.19
CA SER A 287 -18.85 -22.23 3.16
C SER A 287 -19.72 -23.35 3.72
N LEU A 288 -21.01 -23.36 3.36
CA LEU A 288 -21.92 -24.47 3.68
C LEU A 288 -21.59 -25.72 2.87
N GLU A 289 -20.96 -25.56 1.71
CA GLU A 289 -20.49 -26.66 0.85
C GLU A 289 -19.15 -27.24 1.32
N THR A 290 -18.64 -26.81 2.48
CA THR A 290 -17.40 -27.39 3.03
C THR A 290 -17.67 -28.86 3.36
N PRO A 291 -16.93 -29.84 2.78
CA PRO A 291 -17.12 -31.25 3.10
C PRO A 291 -16.73 -31.52 4.57
N VAL A 292 -17.44 -32.45 5.18
CA VAL A 292 -17.32 -32.84 6.60
C VAL A 292 -17.28 -34.37 6.70
N GLY A 293 -16.35 -34.89 7.47
CA GLY A 293 -16.15 -36.34 7.68
C GLY A 293 -14.91 -36.89 6.97
N GLU A 294 -14.52 -38.13 7.28
CA GLU A 294 -13.35 -38.78 6.67
C GLU A 294 -13.60 -39.23 5.21
N GLU A 295 -14.87 -39.51 4.86
CA GLU A 295 -15.28 -39.95 3.52
C GLU A 295 -15.70 -38.79 2.60
N GLU A 296 -15.69 -37.53 3.09
CA GLU A 296 -16.09 -36.31 2.36
C GLU A 296 -17.52 -36.33 1.75
N ASP A 297 -18.34 -37.33 2.07
CA ASP A 297 -19.69 -37.53 1.50
C ASP A 297 -20.76 -36.56 2.00
N SER A 298 -20.48 -35.77 3.04
CA SER A 298 -21.45 -34.86 3.68
C SER A 298 -20.96 -33.42 3.68
N GLU A 299 -21.83 -32.47 3.36
CA GLU A 299 -21.53 -31.04 3.41
C GLU A 299 -21.91 -30.42 4.77
N LEU A 300 -21.21 -29.37 5.20
CA LEU A 300 -21.48 -28.66 6.45
C LEU A 300 -22.94 -28.16 6.54
N GLY A 301 -23.52 -27.76 5.41
CA GLY A 301 -24.89 -27.27 5.32
C GLY A 301 -25.94 -28.31 5.75
N ALA A 302 -25.67 -29.61 5.60
CA ALA A 302 -26.60 -30.66 5.99
C ALA A 302 -26.81 -30.76 7.51
N PHE A 303 -25.90 -30.19 8.31
CA PHE A 303 -25.96 -30.21 9.77
C PHE A 303 -26.61 -28.96 10.37
N VAL A 304 -27.00 -28.00 9.55
CA VAL A 304 -27.65 -26.76 10.02
C VAL A 304 -29.15 -27.04 10.19
N GLU A 305 -29.60 -27.10 11.44
CA GLU A 305 -31.02 -27.29 11.77
C GLU A 305 -31.85 -26.05 11.39
N ASP A 306 -33.04 -26.27 10.85
CA ASP A 306 -34.02 -25.22 10.63
C ASP A 306 -34.86 -25.00 11.90
N GLU A 307 -34.60 -23.91 12.61
CA GLU A 307 -35.33 -23.52 13.82
C GLU A 307 -36.66 -22.80 13.52
N THR A 308 -36.94 -22.44 12.26
CA THR A 308 -38.10 -21.60 11.90
C THR A 308 -39.32 -22.39 11.50
N THR A 309 -39.13 -23.60 10.97
CA THR A 309 -40.24 -24.47 10.56
C THR A 309 -40.77 -25.23 11.77
N PRO A 310 -42.07 -25.13 12.10
CA PRO A 310 -42.64 -25.90 13.21
C PRO A 310 -42.58 -27.39 12.90
N THR A 311 -42.30 -28.20 13.92
CA THR A 311 -42.32 -29.66 13.79
C THR A 311 -43.70 -30.16 13.36
N PRO A 312 -43.78 -31.12 12.42
CA PRO A 312 -45.05 -31.67 11.99
C PRO A 312 -45.80 -32.27 13.17
N THR A 313 -47.10 -31.95 13.25
CA THR A 313 -47.99 -32.32 14.35
C THR A 313 -48.50 -33.74 14.22
#